data_AF-A0A1Z4IIH4-F1
#
_entry.id   AF-A0A1Z4IIH4-F1
#
_cell.length_a   1.000
_cell.length_b   1.000
_cell.length_c   1.000
_cell.angle_alpha   90.00
_cell.angle_beta   90.00
_cell.angle_gamma   90.00
#
_symmetry.space_group_name_H-M   'P 1'
#
loop_
_entity.id
_entity.type
_entity.pdbx_description
1 polymer ?
#
loop_
_entity_poly.entity_id
_entity_poly.type
_entity_poly.pdbx_seq_one_letter_code
_entity_poly.pdbx_strand_id
1 'polypeptide(L)' 'MDYYSYPKNTRTLLEKLAPTKPATLAYMHGSAWYGDREKLLLTLADILCE' A
#
# COMPACT_ATOMS: atom_id res chain seq x y z
N MET A 1 -11.27 -17.39 -8.36
CA MET A 1 -10.42 -17.75 -7.20
C MET A 1 -10.00 -16.45 -6.58
N ASP A 2 -10.59 -16.11 -5.45
CA ASP A 2 -10.25 -14.94 -4.66
C ASP A 2 -8.93 -15.25 -3.93
N TYR A 3 -7.80 -15.09 -4.62
CA TYR A 3 -6.48 -15.30 -4.05
C TYR A 3 -6.07 -14.07 -3.24
N TYR A 4 -6.45 -14.07 -1.96
CA TYR A 4 -6.09 -13.04 -0.99
C TYR A 4 -4.91 -13.54 -0.15
N SER A 5 -3.68 -13.32 -0.64
CA SER A 5 -2.44 -13.57 0.11
C SER A 5 -1.96 -12.31 0.83
N TYR A 6 -2.85 -11.54 1.45
CA TYR A 6 -2.43 -10.48 2.36
C TYR A 6 -1.94 -11.15 3.65
N PRO A 7 -0.64 -11.14 3.98
CA PRO A 7 -0.21 -11.60 5.29
C PRO A 7 -0.93 -10.78 6.36
N LYS A 8 -1.24 -11.39 7.51
CA LYS A 8 -1.91 -10.72 8.66
C LYS A 8 -1.27 -9.39 9.06
N ASN A 9 0.01 -9.19 8.71
CA ASN A 9 0.80 -8.01 9.04
C ASN A 9 0.88 -6.97 7.90
N THR A 10 0.07 -7.09 6.84
CA THR A 10 0.08 -6.17 5.70
C THR A 10 -0.18 -4.73 6.14
N ARG A 11 -1.14 -4.53 7.05
CA ARG A 11 -1.43 -3.22 7.65
C ARG A 11 -0.21 -2.61 8.34
N THR A 12 0.42 -3.37 9.24
CA THR A 12 1.61 -2.90 9.99
C THR A 12 2.78 -2.58 9.06
N LEU A 13 2.93 -3.28 7.94
CA LEU A 13 3.95 -2.98 6.94
C LEU A 13 3.65 -1.66 6.21
N LEU A 14 2.40 -1.45 5.80
CA LEU A 14 1.97 -0.23 5.10
C LEU A 14 2.04 1.00 6.01
N GLU A 15 1.66 0.88 7.27
CA GLU A 15 1.78 1.94 8.28
C GLU A 15 3.25 2.33 8.55
N LYS A 16 4.19 1.38 8.47
CA LYS A 16 5.63 1.67 8.58
C LYS A 16 6.20 2.38 7.35
N LEU A 17 5.63 2.14 6.18
CA LEU A 17 6.07 2.74 4.92
C LEU A 17 5.48 4.15 4.70
N ALA A 18 4.26 4.40 5.18
CA ALA A 18 3.59 5.70 5.13
C ALA A 18 4.49 6.91 5.53
N PRO A 19 5.18 6.90 6.69
CA PRO A 19 6.03 8.02 7.11
C PRO A 19 7.31 8.18 6.29
N THR A 20 7.71 7.18 5.49
CA THR A 20 8.90 7.27 4.63
C THR A 20 8.69 8.17 3.41
N LYS A 21 7.46 8.66 3.19
CA LYS A 21 7.06 9.55 2.09
C LYS A 21 7.70 9.14 0.75
N PRO A 22 7.59 7.85 0.36
CA PRO A 22 8.30 7.34 -0.81
C PRO A 22 7.93 8.20 -2.01
N ALA A 23 8.90 8.73 -2.76
CA ALA A 23 8.61 9.71 -3.82
C ALA A 23 7.85 9.09 -5.02
N THR A 24 7.98 7.78 -5.21
CA THR A 24 7.37 7.04 -6.31
C THR A 24 6.93 5.69 -5.79
N LEU A 25 5.67 5.32 -6.04
CA LEU A 25 5.22 3.94 -5.87
C LEU A 25 5.27 3.27 -7.24
N ALA A 26 6.28 2.43 -7.43
CA ALA A 26 6.40 1.62 -8.63
C ALA A 26 5.44 0.43 -8.53
N TYR A 27 4.43 0.39 -9.39
CA TYR A 27 3.63 -0.82 -9.57
C TYR A 27 4.49 -1.86 -10.27
N MET A 28 4.60 -3.07 -9.70
CA MET A 28 5.32 -4.19 -10.33
C MET A 28 4.75 -4.58 -11.71
N HIS A 29 3.53 -4.15 -12.01
CA HIS A 29 2.90 -4.32 -13.32
C HIS A 29 1.96 -3.12 -13.61
N GLY A 30 2.50 -1.98 -14.05
CA GLY A 30 1.68 -0.84 -14.47
C GLY A 30 2.36 0.53 -14.35
N SER A 31 1.54 1.58 -14.42
CA SER A 31 1.97 2.97 -14.31
C SER A 31 2.37 3.33 -12.88
N ALA A 32 3.50 4.03 -12.72
CA ALA A 32 3.91 4.57 -11.43
C ALA A 32 2.93 5.67 -10.97
N TRP A 33 2.62 5.68 -9.67
CA TRP A 33 1.69 6.66 -9.10
C TRP A 33 2.44 7.82 -8.42
N TYR A 34 1.94 9.04 -8.66
CA TYR A 34 2.47 10.30 -8.12
C TYR A 34 1.33 11.09 -7.47
N GLY A 35 1.47 11.44 -6.18
CA GLY A 35 0.44 12.12 -5.40
C GLY A 35 0.68 12.04 -3.88
N ASP A 36 -0.39 12.11 -3.08
CA ASP A 36 -0.34 11.92 -1.62
C ASP A 36 -0.15 10.43 -1.25
N ARG A 37 1.11 9.99 -1.27
CA ARG A 37 1.51 8.58 -1.15
C ARG A 37 1.34 8.02 0.25
N GLU A 38 1.40 8.87 1.26
CA GLU A 38 1.08 8.51 2.64
C GLU A 38 -0.40 8.15 2.77
N LYS A 39 -1.28 9.03 2.28
CA LYS A 39 -2.71 8.78 2.27
C LYS A 39 -3.08 7.54 1.44
N LEU A 40 -2.43 7.34 0.29
CA LEU A 40 -2.66 6.16 -0.54
C LEU A 40 -2.28 4.86 0.19
N LEU A 41 -1.13 4.83 0.88
CA LEU A 41 -0.69 3.65 1.64
C LEU A 41 -1.65 3.34 2.80
N LEU A 42 -2.19 4.36 3.46
CA LEU A 42 -3.17 4.19 4.54
C LEU A 42 -4.53 3.71 4.01
N THR A 43 -5.04 4.31 2.93
CA THR A 43 -6.29 3.85 2.30
C THR A 43 -6.16 2.42 1.77
N LEU A 44 -5.00 2.05 1.21
CA LEU A 44 -4.73 0.67 0.83
C LEU A 44 -4.76 -0.25 2.05
N ALA A 45 -4.14 0.14 3.17
CA ALA A 45 -4.15 -0.65 4.39
C ALA A 45 -5.55 -0.90 4.94
N ASP A 46 -6.48 0.05 4.77
CA ASP A 46 -7.88 -0.12 5.15
C ASP A 46 -8.62 -1.09 4.23
N ILE A 47 -8.47 -0.97 2.90
CA ILE A 47 -9.13 -1.86 1.92
C ILE A 47 -8.67 -3.32 2.08
N LEU A 48 -7.41 -3.56 2.45
CA LEU A 48 -6.85 -4.91 2.55
C LEU A 48 -7.13 -5.60 3.90
N CYS A 49 -7.67 -4.87 4.89
CA CYS A 49 -7.95 -5.40 6.23
C CYS A 49 -9.45 -5.45 6.58
N GLU A 50 -10.33 -5.16 5.62
CA GLU A 50 -11.77 -5.45 5.68
C GLU A 50 -12.04 -6.91 5.28
#